data_AF-A0A0B6ZZG4-F1
#
_entry.id   AF-A0A0B6ZZG4-F1
#
_cell.length_a   1.000
_cell.length_b   1.000
_cell.length_c   1.000
_cell.angle_alpha   90.00
_cell.angle_beta   90.00
_cell.angle_gamma   90.00
#
_symmetry.space_group_name_H-M   'P 1'
#
loop_
_entity.id
_entity.type
_entity.pdbx_description
1 polymer ?
#
loop_
_entity_poly.entity_id
_entity_poly.type
_entity_poly.pdbx_seq_one_letter_code
_entity_poly.pdbx_strand_id
1 'polypeptide(L)' 'PNEANCALEHIKDPLQPFSFGSPYNLNPQTQEYSHPEDTFAYEEHFHYQYDTLEFVGMNIPALDAFIKERQ' A
#
# COMPACT_ATOMS: atom_id res chain seq x y z
N PRO A 1 -9.42 -4.01 -3.98
CA PRO A 1 -8.21 -3.15 -4.08
C PRO A 1 -6.97 -3.77 -3.43
N ASN A 2 -7.14 -4.60 -2.39
CA ASN A 2 -6.03 -5.09 -1.55
C ASN A 2 -5.44 -6.44 -2.01
N GLU A 3 -5.38 -6.67 -3.32
CA GLU A 3 -4.88 -7.91 -3.90
C GLU A 3 -3.99 -7.58 -5.08
N ALA A 4 -2.84 -8.23 -5.16
CA ALA A 4 -1.99 -8.21 -6.32
C ALA A 4 -1.85 -9.62 -6.87
N ASN A 5 -2.11 -9.79 -8.16
CA ASN A 5 -2.11 -11.08 -8.86
C ASN A 5 -0.80 -11.34 -9.62
N CYS A 6 0.25 -10.57 -9.33
CA CYS A 6 1.56 -10.64 -9.96
C CYS A 6 2.63 -10.61 -8.87
N ALA A 7 3.80 -11.22 -9.14
CA ALA A 7 4.93 -11.27 -8.21
C ALA A 7 4.58 -11.84 -6.82
N LEU A 8 3.67 -12.83 -6.78
CA LEU A 8 3.14 -13.44 -5.55
C LEU A 8 4.22 -14.01 -4.63
N GLU A 9 5.34 -14.45 -5.20
CA GLU A 9 6.48 -14.94 -4.43
C GLU A 9 7.10 -13.84 -3.58
N HIS A 10 7.22 -12.61 -4.11
CA HIS A 10 7.81 -11.47 -3.42
C HIS A 10 6.86 -10.81 -2.42
N ILE A 11 5.55 -10.94 -2.63
CA ILE A 11 4.55 -10.33 -1.73
C ILE A 11 4.56 -10.98 -0.34
N LYS A 12 5.10 -12.20 -0.25
CA LYS A 12 5.29 -12.96 0.99
C LYS A 12 6.68 -12.78 1.60
N ASP A 13 7.59 -12.07 0.93
CA ASP A 13 8.90 -11.78 1.48
C ASP A 13 8.81 -10.55 2.38
N PRO A 14 9.20 -10.64 3.67
CA PRO A 14 9.09 -9.51 4.58
C PRO A 14 10.04 -8.37 4.20
N LEU A 15 9.53 -7.15 4.22
CA LEU A 15 10.25 -5.92 3.93
C LEU A 15 11.30 -5.64 5.01
N GLN A 16 12.55 -5.55 4.58
CA GLN A 16 13.68 -5.16 5.44
C GLN A 16 13.86 -3.63 5.37
N PRO A 17 14.19 -2.94 6.48
CA PRO A 17 14.47 -3.48 7.83
C PRO A 17 13.24 -3.60 8.73
N PHE A 18 12.02 -3.42 8.20
CA PHE A 18 10.80 -3.38 9.01
C PHE A 18 10.56 -4.69 9.77
N SER A 19 10.94 -5.83 9.21
CA SER A 19 10.84 -7.13 9.89
C SER A 19 11.88 -7.39 11.00
N PHE A 20 12.91 -6.55 11.15
CA PHE A 20 14.07 -6.88 12.00
C PHE A 20 13.82 -6.82 13.51
N GLY A 21 12.81 -6.05 13.95
CA GLY A 21 12.59 -5.80 15.38
C GLY A 21 13.77 -5.08 16.06
N SER A 22 13.81 -5.11 17.39
CA SER A 22 14.88 -4.46 18.17
C SER A 22 16.28 -5.03 17.87
N PRO A 23 17.33 -4.21 17.74
CA PRO A 23 17.35 -2.75 17.98
C PRO A 23 17.04 -1.89 16.75
N TYR A 24 16.75 -2.51 15.59
CA TYR A 24 16.71 -1.81 14.31
C TYR A 24 15.34 -1.22 13.96
N ASN A 25 14.27 -1.96 14.25
CA ASN A 25 12.89 -1.48 14.16
C ASN A 25 12.20 -1.63 15.51
N LEU A 26 11.93 -0.50 16.16
CA LEU A 26 11.21 -0.45 17.44
C LEU A 26 9.71 -0.17 17.26
N ASN A 27 9.24 0.01 16.03
CA ASN A 27 7.84 0.28 15.74
C ASN A 27 7.10 -1.06 15.53
N PRO A 28 6.19 -1.44 16.46
CA PRO A 28 5.52 -2.73 16.41
C PRO A 28 4.60 -2.87 15.20
N GLN A 29 3.95 -1.80 14.76
CA GLN A 29 3.00 -1.81 13.64
C GLN A 29 3.72 -2.10 12.32
N THR A 30 4.84 -1.45 12.07
CA THR A 30 5.64 -1.71 10.86
C THR A 30 6.36 -3.06 10.91
N GLN A 31 6.60 -3.62 12.10
CA GLN A 31 7.16 -4.95 12.25
C GLN A 31 6.11 -6.03 11.98
N GLU A 32 4.92 -5.86 12.55
CA GLU A 32 3.76 -6.74 12.37
C GLU A 32 3.34 -6.82 10.91
N TYR A 33 3.18 -5.66 10.25
CA TYR A 33 2.77 -5.55 8.85
C TYR A 33 3.96 -5.40 7.91
N SER A 34 4.97 -6.24 8.09
CA SER A 34 6.20 -6.18 7.30
C SER A 34 6.12 -6.95 5.97
N HIS A 35 5.10 -7.77 5.72
CA HIS A 35 4.90 -8.35 4.40
C HIS A 35 4.22 -7.35 3.47
N PRO A 36 4.63 -7.25 2.19
CA PRO A 36 3.97 -6.37 1.23
C PRO A 36 2.44 -6.57 1.13
N GLU A 37 1.93 -7.81 1.26
CA GLU A 37 0.48 -8.08 1.25
C GLU A 37 -0.27 -7.33 2.35
N ASP A 38 0.34 -7.20 3.53
CA ASP A 38 -0.25 -6.49 4.66
C ASP A 38 -0.35 -4.98 4.38
N THR A 39 0.44 -4.45 3.46
CA THR A 39 0.53 -3.00 3.25
C THR A 39 -0.61 -2.40 2.43
N PHE A 40 -1.37 -3.21 1.71
CA PHE A 40 -2.45 -2.71 0.85
C PHE A 40 -3.66 -2.19 1.64
N ALA A 41 -3.99 -2.82 2.77
CA ALA A 41 -5.05 -2.42 3.69
C ALA A 41 -4.54 -1.32 4.66
N TYR A 42 -4.01 -0.23 4.11
CA TYR A 42 -3.25 0.76 4.89
C TYR A 42 -4.12 1.54 5.90
N GLU A 43 -5.40 1.73 5.61
CA GLU A 43 -6.32 2.41 6.53
C GLU A 43 -6.57 1.55 7.76
N GLU A 44 -6.74 0.24 7.57
CA GLU A 44 -6.95 -0.72 8.64
C GLU A 44 -5.68 -1.01 9.43
N HIS A 45 -4.53 -1.13 8.77
CA HIS A 45 -3.27 -1.54 9.40
C HIS A 45 -2.41 -0.38 9.88
N PHE A 46 -2.46 0.79 9.22
CA PHE A 46 -1.63 1.96 9.55
C PHE A 46 -2.42 3.19 9.99
N HIS A 47 -3.75 3.12 9.95
CA HIS A 47 -4.65 4.12 10.55
C HIS A 47 -4.44 5.55 10.04
N TYR A 48 -4.04 5.70 8.77
CA TYR A 48 -4.01 7.00 8.09
C TYR A 48 -4.81 6.92 6.80
N GLN A 49 -5.32 8.07 6.37
CA GLN A 49 -6.00 8.25 5.09
C GLN A 49 -5.58 9.57 4.47
N TYR A 50 -5.75 9.70 3.16
CA TYR A 50 -5.59 10.98 2.48
C TYR A 50 -6.89 11.76 2.54
N ASP A 51 -6.82 13.08 2.69
CA ASP A 51 -7.99 13.95 2.68
C ASP A 51 -8.74 13.87 1.34
N THR A 52 -8.00 13.69 0.25
CA THR A 52 -8.56 13.58 -1.11
C THR A 52 -7.70 12.68 -1.97
N LEU A 53 -8.34 11.67 -2.59
CA LEU A 53 -7.73 10.81 -3.61
C LEU A 53 -8.07 11.36 -4.99
N GLU A 54 -7.20 12.24 -5.47
CA GLU A 54 -7.31 12.86 -6.79
C GLU A 54 -5.95 12.94 -7.47
N PHE A 55 -5.98 13.06 -8.80
CA PHE A 55 -4.78 13.23 -9.60
C PHE A 55 -4.92 14.47 -10.47
N VAL A 56 -4.13 15.52 -10.19
CA VAL A 56 -4.15 16.80 -10.93
C VAL A 56 -5.57 17.41 -10.94
N GLY A 57 -6.27 17.37 -9.80
CA GLY A 57 -7.64 17.87 -9.64
C GLY A 57 -8.72 17.00 -10.29
N MET A 58 -8.37 15.83 -10.83
CA MET A 58 -9.33 14.84 -11.31
C MET A 58 -9.64 13.83 -10.21
N ASN A 59 -10.91 13.72 -9.85
CA ASN A 59 -11.38 12.61 -9.02
C ASN A 59 -11.28 11.27 -9.77
N ILE A 60 -11.44 10.16 -9.04
CA ILE A 60 -11.28 8.81 -9.61
C ILE A 60 -12.15 8.56 -10.86
N PRO A 61 -13.45 8.92 -10.91
CA PRO A 61 -14.24 8.80 -12.13
C PRO A 61 -13.73 9.62 -13.32
N ALA A 62 -13.30 10.87 -13.09
CA ALA A 62 -12.75 11.72 -14.15
C ALA A 62 -11.41 11.18 -14.68
N LEU A 63 -10.55 10.67 -13.79
CA LEU A 63 -9.29 10.03 -14.16
C LEU A 63 -9.52 8.78 -15.01
N ASP A 64 -10.46 7.91 -14.63
CA ASP A 64 -10.83 6.71 -15.38
C ASP A 64 -11.37 7.05 -16.79
N ALA A 65 -12.24 8.07 -16.89
CA ALA A 65 -12.74 8.55 -18.18
C ALA A 65 -11.60 9.08 -19.08
N PHE A 66 -10.68 9.86 -18.51
CA PHE A 66 -9.52 10.39 -19.23
C PHE A 66 -8.58 9.29 -19.72
N ILE A 67 -8.36 8.23 -18.95
CA ILE A 67 -7.55 7.07 -19.37
C ILE A 67 -8.23 6.37 -20.55
N LYS A 68 -9.53 6.09 -20.45
CA LYS A 68 -10.30 5.39 -21.51
C LYS A 68 -10.35 6.17 -22.82
N GLU A 69 -10.38 7.50 -22.77
CA GLU A 69 -10.30 8.35 -23.97
C GLU A 69 -8.95 8.20 -24.72
N ARG A 70 -7.89 7.79 -24.02
CA ARG A 70 -6.51 7.75 -24.54
C ARG A 70 -5.98 6.35 -24.83
N GLN A 71 -6.77 5.31 -24.59
CA GLN A 71 -6.45 3.91 -24.95
C GLN A 71 -6.77 3.63 -26.41
#